data_AF-A0A1Y2A5I4-F1
#
_entry.id   AF-A0A1Y2A5I4-F1
#
_cell.length_a   1.000
_cell.length_b   1.000
_cell.length_c   1.000
_cell.angle_alpha   90.00
_cell.angle_beta   90.00
_cell.angle_gamma   90.00
#
_symmetry.space_group_name_H-M   'P 1'
#
loop_
_entity.id
_entity.type
_entity.pdbx_description
1 polymer ?
#
loop_
_entity_poly.entity_id
_entity_poly.type
_entity_poly.pdbx_seq_one_letter_code
_entity_poly.pdbx_strand_id
1 'polypeptide(L)'
;MPSPPRQKSVPGNQSSGDPTTLEDIEAAIGQLEAALRSAADQHPAFQAVHHDRLADLYYSKYGVTRDVNDEEAAKSQSSIASSLGHQATQNIPPGYSKAAQWCALQGSRLSVRFERFEEGKDLDGAIQVYGEALGMLTEDSTLRSVILMNQANCLCTRYETSGSRKDIEEAIRQAREALVAGGSNAGTIQNDLSTMYLSKYEKDKRLEDLEEALKLSKVVVDMTAEDDPRLPTRLLNRANALKARYGSLEEIKWIEETIKTLEKAESSARKIDASCLPQILSLLAKALYVRFTRARTSADILAALEKGREALDMIDDDLSHDDRKTLHKLLHTCSEEARELENDDEEIREGDIRVEV
;
A
#
# COMPACT_ATOMS: atom_id res chain seq x y z
N MET A 1 -14.88 41.29 54.25
CA MET A 1 -15.55 40.27 53.42
C MET A 1 -14.56 39.81 52.38
N PRO A 2 -14.25 38.50 52.30
CA PRO A 2 -13.09 37.97 51.60
C PRO A 2 -13.34 37.83 50.10
N SER A 3 -12.29 38.08 49.33
CA SER A 3 -12.20 37.89 47.88
C SER A 3 -12.55 36.44 47.48
N PRO A 4 -13.23 36.22 46.36
CA PRO A 4 -13.53 34.88 45.88
C PRO A 4 -12.24 34.12 45.50
N PRO A 5 -12.20 32.79 45.69
CA PRO A 5 -10.99 31.99 45.52
C PRO A 5 -10.59 31.88 44.05
N ARG A 6 -9.28 31.96 43.82
CA ARG A 6 -8.60 31.73 42.53
C ARG A 6 -9.05 30.40 41.92
N GLN A 7 -9.70 30.46 40.74
CA GLN A 7 -9.86 29.29 39.89
C GLN A 7 -8.47 28.83 39.46
N LYS A 8 -8.19 27.54 39.72
CA LYS A 8 -6.98 26.85 39.30
C LYS A 8 -6.94 26.86 37.76
N SER A 9 -5.85 27.38 37.23
CA SER A 9 -5.41 27.20 35.85
C SER A 9 -5.30 25.71 35.53
N VAL A 10 -6.12 25.23 34.59
CA VAL A 10 -5.89 23.96 33.91
C VAL A 10 -4.91 24.24 32.77
N PRO A 11 -3.71 23.64 32.74
CA PRO A 11 -2.81 23.79 31.61
C PRO A 11 -3.12 22.75 30.52
N GLY A 12 -3.03 23.21 29.27
CA GLY A 12 -2.51 22.39 28.17
C GLY A 12 -3.53 21.63 27.33
N ASN A 13 -4.25 22.35 26.46
CA ASN A 13 -4.77 21.77 25.22
C ASN A 13 -3.71 21.95 24.12
N GLN A 14 -2.87 20.94 23.95
CA GLN A 14 -1.92 20.66 22.86
C GLN A 14 -1.82 19.12 22.87
N SER A 15 -1.87 18.34 21.81
CA SER A 15 -1.83 18.51 20.37
C SER A 15 -2.35 17.20 19.76
N SER A 16 -2.76 17.24 18.50
CA SER A 16 -2.76 16.12 17.56
C SER A 16 -1.68 15.06 17.87
N GLY A 17 -2.08 13.80 18.06
CA GLY A 17 -1.18 12.66 18.21
C GLY A 17 -1.80 11.44 17.54
N ASP A 18 -0.98 10.70 16.80
CA ASP A 18 -1.32 9.39 16.23
C ASP A 18 -1.95 8.46 17.29
N PRO A 19 -2.95 7.64 16.94
CA PRO A 19 -3.56 6.71 17.90
C PRO A 19 -2.67 5.47 18.02
N THR A 20 -1.61 5.53 18.82
CA THR A 20 -0.60 4.45 18.85
C THR A 20 -0.30 3.93 20.24
N THR A 21 -1.30 3.79 21.11
CA THR A 21 -1.21 2.87 22.26
C THR A 21 -2.40 1.93 22.30
N LEU A 22 -2.20 0.70 22.79
CA LEU A 22 -3.29 -0.27 22.95
C LEU A 22 -4.43 0.30 23.81
N GLU A 23 -4.09 1.09 24.84
CA GLU A 23 -5.05 1.78 25.70
C GLU A 23 -5.89 2.80 24.92
N ASP A 24 -5.29 3.56 24.00
CA ASP A 24 -6.02 4.50 23.14
C ASP A 24 -6.98 3.78 22.19
N ILE A 25 -6.54 2.65 21.62
CA ILE A 25 -7.38 1.82 20.74
C ILE A 25 -8.57 1.27 21.52
N GLU A 26 -8.35 0.71 22.71
CA GLU A 26 -9.42 0.16 23.55
C GLU A 26 -10.38 1.25 24.04
N ALA A 27 -9.87 2.42 24.41
CA ALA A 27 -10.70 3.57 24.76
C ALA A 27 -11.56 4.04 23.59
N ALA A 28 -11.00 4.11 22.38
CA ALA A 28 -11.72 4.49 21.16
C ALA A 28 -12.82 3.47 20.81
N ILE A 29 -12.54 2.16 20.93
CA ILE A 29 -13.53 1.10 20.76
C ILE A 29 -14.68 1.30 21.75
N GLY A 30 -14.38 1.47 23.04
CA GLY A 30 -15.40 1.66 24.07
C GLY A 30 -16.28 2.89 23.81
N GLN A 31 -15.70 3.99 23.34
CA GLN A 31 -16.44 5.21 22.98
C GLN A 31 -17.36 5.00 21.78
N LEU A 32 -16.87 4.35 20.71
CA LEU A 32 -17.66 4.08 19.50
C LEU A 32 -18.80 3.10 19.75
N GLU A 33 -18.57 2.06 20.56
CA GLU A 33 -19.64 1.13 20.95
C GLU A 33 -20.70 1.80 21.82
N ALA A 34 -20.30 2.68 22.74
CA ALA A 34 -21.24 3.47 23.53
C ALA A 34 -22.06 4.42 22.66
N ALA A 35 -21.41 5.07 21.69
CA ALA A 35 -22.09 5.92 20.71
C ALA A 35 -23.13 5.14 19.91
N LEU A 36 -22.77 3.96 19.38
CA LEU A 36 -23.69 3.08 18.65
C LEU A 36 -24.88 2.64 19.50
N ARG A 37 -24.67 2.27 20.76
CA ARG A 37 -25.76 1.94 21.70
C ARG A 37 -26.74 3.11 21.90
N SER A 38 -26.23 4.34 21.94
CA SER A 38 -27.06 5.55 22.08
C SER A 38 -27.72 6.03 20.78
N ALA A 39 -27.25 5.52 19.63
CA ALA A 39 -27.63 5.94 18.28
C ALA A 39 -28.38 4.86 17.49
N ALA A 40 -29.00 3.90 18.18
CA ALA A 40 -29.69 2.75 17.56
C ALA A 40 -30.79 3.15 16.56
N ASP A 41 -31.40 4.33 16.73
CA ASP A 41 -32.46 4.86 15.86
C ASP A 41 -31.95 5.71 14.68
N GLN A 42 -30.63 5.90 14.55
CA GLN A 42 -30.05 6.67 13.44
C GLN A 42 -30.10 5.90 12.12
N HIS A 43 -30.08 6.64 11.01
CA HIS A 43 -30.14 6.07 9.65
C HIS A 43 -29.02 5.01 9.45
N PRO A 44 -29.30 3.86 8.79
CA PRO A 44 -28.35 2.74 8.65
C PRO A 44 -26.98 3.15 8.11
N ALA A 45 -26.94 4.16 7.25
CA ALA A 45 -25.72 4.67 6.66
C ALA A 45 -24.75 5.31 7.69
N PHE A 46 -25.25 5.94 8.76
CA PHE A 46 -24.41 6.46 9.83
C PHE A 46 -23.86 5.33 10.70
N GLN A 47 -24.70 4.35 11.03
CA GLN A 47 -24.28 3.15 11.76
C GLN A 47 -23.20 2.40 10.97
N ALA A 48 -23.35 2.27 9.65
CA ALA A 48 -22.34 1.65 8.79
C ALA A 48 -20.96 2.30 8.94
N VAL A 49 -20.87 3.63 9.00
CA VAL A 49 -19.58 4.35 9.19
C VAL A 49 -18.97 4.04 10.56
N HIS A 50 -19.78 3.96 11.62
CA HIS A 50 -19.27 3.65 12.95
C HIS A 50 -18.78 2.19 13.06
N HIS A 51 -19.50 1.24 12.46
CA HIS A 51 -19.06 -0.15 12.37
C HIS A 51 -17.79 -0.31 11.54
N ASP A 52 -17.61 0.48 10.48
CA ASP A 52 -16.38 0.53 9.68
C ASP A 52 -15.18 0.96 10.53
N ARG A 53 -15.33 2.03 11.30
CA ARG A 53 -14.30 2.51 12.24
C ARG A 53 -14.01 1.52 13.36
N LEU A 54 -15.03 0.82 13.86
CA LEU A 54 -14.82 -0.27 14.82
C LEU A 54 -14.01 -1.40 14.19
N ALA A 55 -14.30 -1.78 12.94
CA ALA A 55 -13.53 -2.78 12.24
C ALA A 55 -12.06 -2.37 12.09
N ASP A 56 -11.80 -1.10 11.74
CA ASP A 56 -10.43 -0.55 11.69
C ASP A 56 -9.73 -0.66 13.03
N LEU A 57 -10.38 -0.25 14.12
CA LEU A 57 -9.80 -0.29 15.46
C LEU A 57 -9.56 -1.72 15.96
N TYR A 58 -10.50 -2.64 15.73
CA TYR A 58 -10.30 -4.05 16.07
C TYR A 58 -9.18 -4.68 15.24
N TYR A 59 -9.04 -4.29 13.96
CA TYR A 59 -7.93 -4.76 13.13
C TYR A 59 -6.58 -4.17 13.57
N SER A 60 -6.54 -2.89 13.93
CA SER A 60 -5.36 -2.26 14.54
C SER A 60 -5.02 -2.92 15.88
N LYS A 61 -6.03 -3.23 16.70
CA LYS A 61 -5.86 -3.96 17.97
C LYS A 61 -5.27 -5.33 17.71
N TYR A 62 -5.81 -6.10 16.75
CA TYR A 62 -5.24 -7.37 16.31
C TYR A 62 -3.77 -7.24 15.88
N GLY A 63 -3.41 -6.18 15.15
CA GLY A 63 -2.01 -5.91 14.79
C GLY A 63 -1.07 -5.80 15.99
N VAL A 64 -1.56 -5.28 17.13
CA VAL A 64 -0.80 -5.12 18.37
C VAL A 64 -0.87 -6.36 19.27
N THR A 65 -2.05 -6.95 19.43
CA THR A 65 -2.31 -8.04 20.39
C THR A 65 -2.08 -9.43 19.81
N ARG A 66 -2.25 -9.57 18.49
CA ARG A 66 -2.33 -10.84 17.74
C ARG A 66 -3.41 -11.79 18.27
N ASP A 67 -4.41 -11.26 18.98
CA ASP A 67 -5.55 -12.05 19.45
C ASP A 67 -6.54 -12.30 18.31
N VAL A 68 -6.76 -13.58 17.97
CA VAL A 68 -7.72 -14.00 16.94
C VAL A 68 -9.14 -13.49 17.21
N ASN A 69 -9.51 -13.23 18.47
CA ASN A 69 -10.80 -12.65 18.80
C ASN A 69 -10.93 -11.20 18.31
N ASP A 70 -9.83 -10.44 18.28
CA ASP A 70 -9.82 -9.08 17.76
C ASP A 70 -9.95 -9.09 16.22
N GLU A 71 -9.35 -10.07 15.55
CA GLU A 71 -9.52 -10.28 14.10
C GLU A 71 -10.96 -10.70 13.74
N GLU A 72 -11.55 -11.63 14.50
CA GLU A 72 -12.94 -12.03 14.35
C GLU A 72 -13.91 -10.87 14.63
N ALA A 73 -13.62 -10.03 15.63
CA ALA A 73 -14.37 -8.82 15.89
C ALA A 73 -14.27 -7.85 14.69
N ALA A 74 -13.07 -7.63 14.13
CA ALA A 74 -12.88 -6.78 12.96
C ALA A 74 -13.69 -7.27 11.75
N LYS A 75 -13.68 -8.59 11.48
CA LYS A 75 -14.47 -9.23 10.41
C LYS A 75 -15.98 -9.06 10.64
N SER A 76 -16.42 -9.27 11.88
CA SER A 76 -17.82 -9.12 12.28
C SER A 76 -18.30 -7.68 12.07
N GLN A 77 -17.56 -6.69 12.57
CA GLN A 77 -17.89 -5.27 12.41
C GLN A 77 -17.89 -4.85 10.94
N SER A 78 -16.92 -5.30 10.14
CA SER A 78 -16.87 -5.05 8.68
C SER A 78 -18.08 -5.62 7.94
N SER A 79 -18.57 -6.79 8.38
CA SER A 79 -19.76 -7.44 7.82
C SER A 79 -21.04 -6.70 8.15
N ILE A 80 -21.16 -6.21 9.39
CA ILE A 80 -22.27 -5.36 9.81
C ILE A 80 -22.26 -4.05 9.01
N ALA A 81 -21.10 -3.40 8.87
CA ALA A 81 -20.94 -2.17 8.10
C ALA A 81 -21.36 -2.36 6.63
N SER A 82 -20.95 -3.47 6.01
CA SER A 82 -21.32 -3.81 4.64
C SER A 82 -22.83 -4.04 4.48
N SER A 83 -23.45 -4.75 5.41
CA SER A 83 -24.89 -5.01 5.41
C SER A 83 -25.70 -3.72 5.56
N LEU A 84 -25.34 -2.87 6.52
CA LEU A 84 -25.99 -1.58 6.75
C LEU A 84 -25.77 -0.61 5.59
N GLY A 85 -24.59 -0.63 4.98
CA GLY A 85 -24.28 0.11 3.76
C GLY A 85 -25.19 -0.30 2.60
N HIS A 86 -25.40 -1.61 2.41
CA HIS A 86 -26.32 -2.12 1.39
C HIS A 86 -27.79 -1.75 1.67
N GLN A 87 -28.23 -1.84 2.93
CA GLN A 87 -29.59 -1.39 3.30
C GLN A 87 -29.79 0.11 3.05
N ALA A 88 -28.74 0.91 3.29
CA ALA A 88 -28.78 2.34 3.02
C ALA A 88 -28.90 2.66 1.52
N THR A 89 -28.33 1.83 0.63
CA THR A 89 -28.40 2.03 -0.82
C THR A 89 -29.72 1.58 -1.44
N GLN A 90 -30.40 0.57 -0.86
CA GLN A 90 -31.70 0.08 -1.34
C GLN A 90 -32.86 1.07 -1.19
N ASN A 91 -32.77 2.02 -0.24
CA ASN A 91 -33.87 2.94 0.10
C ASN A 91 -33.76 4.33 -0.52
N ILE A 92 -32.87 4.53 -1.51
CA ILE A 92 -32.59 5.88 -2.04
C ILE A 92 -33.52 6.20 -3.24
N PRO A 93 -34.23 7.35 -3.23
CA PRO A 93 -34.99 7.79 -4.39
C PRO A 93 -34.09 8.05 -5.62
N PRO A 94 -34.52 7.68 -6.84
CA PRO A 94 -33.75 7.92 -8.06
C PRO A 94 -33.46 9.43 -8.27
N GLY A 95 -32.23 9.75 -8.70
CA GLY A 95 -31.80 11.12 -9.02
C GLY A 95 -31.09 11.89 -7.90
N TYR A 96 -30.86 11.27 -6.75
CA TYR A 96 -30.14 11.90 -5.64
C TYR A 96 -28.63 11.67 -5.79
N SER A 97 -27.84 12.74 -6.00
CA SER A 97 -26.37 12.66 -6.13
C SER A 97 -25.66 12.02 -4.92
N LYS A 98 -26.32 11.96 -3.76
CA LYS A 98 -25.79 11.22 -2.60
C LYS A 98 -25.88 9.70 -2.77
N ALA A 99 -26.73 9.17 -3.65
CA ALA A 99 -26.81 7.73 -3.93
C ALA A 99 -25.45 7.19 -4.42
N ALA A 100 -24.87 7.86 -5.41
CA ALA A 100 -23.54 7.53 -5.92
C ALA A 100 -22.45 7.62 -4.85
N GLN A 101 -22.55 8.58 -3.92
CA GLN A 101 -21.61 8.70 -2.79
C GLN A 101 -21.74 7.53 -1.82
N TRP A 102 -22.97 7.09 -1.52
CA TRP A 102 -23.19 5.93 -0.64
C TRP A 102 -22.72 4.63 -1.29
N CYS A 103 -22.98 4.44 -2.59
CA CYS A 103 -22.44 3.31 -3.34
C CYS A 103 -20.91 3.37 -3.37
N ALA A 104 -20.29 4.52 -3.66
CA ALA A 104 -18.84 4.66 -3.62
C ALA A 104 -18.25 4.30 -2.25
N LEU A 105 -18.89 4.75 -1.17
CA LEU A 105 -18.47 4.42 0.18
C LEU A 105 -18.63 2.92 0.47
N GLN A 106 -19.73 2.30 0.04
CA GLN A 106 -19.92 0.85 0.15
C GLN A 106 -18.87 0.06 -0.65
N GLY A 107 -18.55 0.47 -1.88
CA GLY A 107 -17.49 -0.13 -2.67
C GLY A 107 -16.13 -0.03 -1.98
N SER A 108 -15.84 1.11 -1.35
CA SER A 108 -14.60 1.31 -0.58
C SER A 108 -14.49 0.35 0.59
N ARG A 109 -15.58 0.13 1.32
CA ARG A 109 -15.62 -0.82 2.44
C ARG A 109 -15.34 -2.25 2.00
N LEU A 110 -15.97 -2.66 0.89
CA LEU A 110 -15.75 -3.98 0.33
C LEU A 110 -14.30 -4.16 -0.16
N SER A 111 -13.70 -3.12 -0.75
CA SER A 111 -12.27 -3.14 -1.13
C SER A 111 -11.36 -3.31 0.07
N VAL A 112 -11.55 -2.50 1.13
CA VAL A 112 -10.75 -2.60 2.36
C VAL A 112 -10.95 -3.96 3.05
N ARG A 113 -12.17 -4.50 3.03
CA ARG A 113 -12.46 -5.82 3.58
C ARG A 113 -11.73 -6.92 2.81
N PHE A 114 -11.69 -6.82 1.47
CA PHE A 114 -10.89 -7.70 0.63
C PHE A 114 -9.39 -7.58 0.95
N GLU A 115 -8.84 -6.37 1.06
CA GLU A 115 -7.43 -6.15 1.37
C GLU A 115 -7.02 -6.77 2.73
N ARG A 116 -7.94 -6.80 3.70
CA ARG A 116 -7.68 -7.34 5.05
C ARG A 116 -7.88 -8.84 5.18
N PHE A 117 -8.85 -9.40 4.46
CA PHE A 117 -9.32 -10.78 4.71
C PHE A 117 -9.31 -11.66 3.46
N GLU A 118 -8.92 -11.12 2.30
CA GLU A 118 -8.77 -11.82 1.02
C GLU A 118 -10.03 -12.56 0.54
N GLU A 119 -11.20 -12.14 1.00
CA GLU A 119 -12.48 -12.72 0.60
C GLU A 119 -12.87 -12.27 -0.81
N GLY A 120 -12.61 -13.09 -1.84
CA GLY A 120 -12.83 -12.72 -3.25
C GLY A 120 -14.24 -12.22 -3.60
N LYS A 121 -15.28 -12.60 -2.83
CA LYS A 121 -16.65 -12.08 -2.99
C LYS A 121 -16.74 -10.57 -2.73
N ASP A 122 -15.86 -10.05 -1.89
CA ASP A 122 -15.82 -8.63 -1.54
C ASP A 122 -15.25 -7.81 -2.67
N LEU A 123 -14.21 -8.33 -3.33
CA LEU A 123 -13.65 -7.70 -4.51
C LEU A 123 -14.68 -7.63 -5.65
N ASP A 124 -15.40 -8.72 -5.89
CA ASP A 124 -16.49 -8.76 -6.88
C ASP A 124 -17.63 -7.79 -6.51
N GLY A 125 -18.01 -7.76 -5.23
CA GLY A 125 -19.02 -6.83 -4.72
C GLY A 125 -18.60 -5.37 -4.84
N ALA A 126 -17.33 -5.04 -4.55
CA ALA A 126 -16.78 -3.69 -4.71
C ALA A 126 -16.86 -3.24 -6.18
N ILE A 127 -16.43 -4.11 -7.10
CA ILE A 127 -16.48 -3.84 -8.54
C ILE A 127 -17.92 -3.60 -9.00
N GLN A 128 -18.87 -4.41 -8.54
CA GLN A 128 -20.28 -4.24 -8.88
C GLN A 128 -20.82 -2.89 -8.37
N VAL A 129 -20.63 -2.59 -7.08
CA VAL A 129 -21.18 -1.38 -6.44
C VAL A 129 -20.57 -0.11 -7.02
N TYR A 130 -19.27 -0.11 -7.35
CA TYR A 130 -18.66 1.01 -8.07
C TYR A 130 -19.25 1.18 -9.48
N GLY A 131 -19.56 0.10 -10.19
CA GLY A 131 -20.24 0.15 -11.48
C GLY A 131 -21.64 0.76 -11.37
N GLU A 132 -22.40 0.39 -10.35
CA GLU A 132 -23.70 1.01 -10.03
C GLU A 132 -23.55 2.51 -9.76
N ALA A 133 -22.55 2.91 -8.96
CA ALA A 133 -22.27 4.30 -8.67
C ALA A 133 -21.91 5.12 -9.92
N LEU A 134 -21.10 4.56 -10.82
CA LEU A 134 -20.75 5.20 -12.10
C LEU A 134 -21.96 5.37 -13.02
N GLY A 135 -22.91 4.42 -12.99
CA GLY A 135 -24.17 4.52 -13.73
C GLY A 135 -25.10 5.64 -13.22
N MET A 136 -24.89 6.13 -12.00
CA MET A 136 -25.66 7.23 -11.40
C MET A 136 -25.02 8.61 -11.63
N LEU A 137 -23.76 8.68 -12.07
CA LEU A 137 -23.02 9.93 -12.21
C LEU A 137 -22.96 10.41 -13.66
N THR A 138 -23.08 11.72 -13.84
CA THR A 138 -22.78 12.39 -15.10
C THR A 138 -21.27 12.40 -15.37
N GLU A 139 -20.86 12.54 -16.63
CA GLU A 139 -19.45 12.59 -17.05
C GLU A 139 -18.68 13.73 -16.36
N ASP A 140 -19.33 14.89 -16.15
CA ASP A 140 -18.72 16.07 -15.52
C ASP A 140 -18.55 15.97 -13.99
N SER A 141 -18.97 14.85 -13.38
CA SER A 141 -18.90 14.69 -11.92
C SER A 141 -17.45 14.47 -11.46
N THR A 142 -16.95 15.31 -10.56
CA THR A 142 -15.62 15.14 -9.96
C THR A 142 -15.49 13.83 -9.17
N LEU A 143 -16.61 13.33 -8.62
CA LEU A 143 -16.67 12.04 -7.93
C LEU A 143 -16.44 10.86 -8.89
N ARG A 144 -16.74 11.02 -10.18
CA ARG A 144 -16.58 9.99 -11.20
C ARG A 144 -15.12 9.53 -11.31
N SER A 145 -14.18 10.48 -11.37
CA SER A 145 -12.73 10.17 -11.45
C SER A 145 -12.25 9.33 -10.26
N VAL A 146 -12.74 9.64 -9.04
CA VAL A 146 -12.42 8.87 -7.83
C VAL A 146 -12.98 7.44 -7.91
N ILE A 147 -14.24 7.29 -8.31
CA ILE A 147 -14.86 5.97 -8.40
C ILE A 147 -14.23 5.13 -9.52
N LEU A 148 -13.92 5.74 -10.66
CA LEU A 148 -13.20 5.08 -11.76
C LEU A 148 -11.86 4.52 -11.26
N MET A 149 -11.10 5.30 -10.50
CA MET A 149 -9.83 4.83 -9.95
C MET A 149 -10.00 3.70 -8.94
N ASN A 150 -10.97 3.82 -8.04
CA ASN A 150 -11.20 2.77 -7.05
C ASN A 150 -11.64 1.46 -7.72
N GLN A 151 -12.54 1.53 -8.71
CA GLN A 151 -12.95 0.35 -9.47
C GLN A 151 -11.79 -0.22 -10.29
N ALA A 152 -10.98 0.62 -10.93
CA ALA A 152 -9.81 0.21 -11.68
C ALA A 152 -8.78 -0.54 -10.81
N ASN A 153 -8.56 -0.06 -9.58
CA ASN A 153 -7.70 -0.76 -8.62
C ASN A 153 -8.27 -2.14 -8.27
N CYS A 154 -9.56 -2.25 -7.94
CA CYS A 154 -10.19 -3.55 -7.68
C CYS A 154 -10.08 -4.51 -8.89
N LEU A 155 -10.27 -4.00 -10.11
CA LEU A 155 -10.13 -4.78 -11.34
C LEU A 155 -8.68 -5.24 -11.56
N CYS A 156 -7.69 -4.39 -11.27
CA CYS A 156 -6.28 -4.76 -11.33
C CYS A 156 -5.95 -5.88 -10.33
N THR A 157 -6.41 -5.74 -9.08
CA THR A 157 -6.24 -6.77 -8.05
C THR A 157 -6.92 -8.10 -8.44
N ARG A 158 -8.12 -8.03 -9.06
CA ARG A 158 -8.79 -9.23 -9.57
C ARG A 158 -8.03 -9.84 -10.75
N TYR A 159 -7.40 -9.03 -11.58
CA TYR A 159 -6.52 -9.52 -12.63
C TYR A 159 -5.28 -10.20 -12.08
N GLU A 160 -4.64 -9.66 -11.04
CA GLU A 160 -3.46 -10.25 -10.40
C GLU A 160 -3.76 -11.65 -9.83
N THR A 161 -4.95 -11.84 -9.26
CA THR A 161 -5.39 -13.14 -8.73
C THR A 161 -5.92 -14.09 -9.81
N SER A 162 -6.79 -13.63 -10.72
CA SER A 162 -7.50 -14.52 -11.68
C SER A 162 -6.85 -14.63 -13.06
N GLY A 163 -6.01 -13.65 -13.46
CA GLY A 163 -5.49 -13.52 -14.82
C GLY A 163 -6.50 -13.01 -15.85
N SER A 164 -7.66 -12.49 -15.43
CA SER A 164 -8.69 -11.96 -16.33
C SER A 164 -8.21 -10.75 -17.15
N ARG A 165 -7.78 -10.99 -18.39
CA ARG A 165 -7.32 -9.94 -19.32
C ARG A 165 -8.34 -8.81 -19.51
N LYS A 166 -9.64 -9.14 -19.47
CA LYS A 166 -10.70 -8.14 -19.57
C LYS A 166 -10.67 -7.14 -18.42
N ASP A 167 -10.34 -7.60 -17.21
CA ASP A 167 -10.33 -6.72 -16.03
C ASP A 167 -9.18 -5.72 -16.10
N ILE A 168 -7.97 -6.15 -16.50
CA ILE A 168 -6.84 -5.20 -16.62
C ILE A 168 -7.01 -4.22 -17.78
N GLU A 169 -7.63 -4.64 -18.88
CA GLU A 169 -7.96 -3.76 -20.00
C GLU A 169 -9.03 -2.73 -19.61
N GLU A 170 -10.02 -3.14 -18.82
CA GLU A 170 -11.00 -2.24 -18.20
C GLU A 170 -10.34 -1.26 -17.24
N ALA A 171 -9.52 -1.74 -16.31
CA ALA A 171 -8.82 -0.93 -15.32
C ALA A 171 -7.96 0.17 -15.97
N ILE A 172 -7.15 -0.20 -16.98
CA ILE A 172 -6.33 0.75 -17.74
C ILE A 172 -7.19 1.77 -18.48
N ARG A 173 -8.34 1.36 -19.04
CA ARG A 173 -9.26 2.29 -19.70
C ARG A 173 -9.85 3.30 -18.72
N GLN A 174 -10.32 2.83 -17.57
CA GLN A 174 -10.90 3.66 -16.52
C GLN A 174 -9.87 4.63 -15.92
N ALA A 175 -8.65 4.16 -15.65
CA ALA A 175 -7.57 5.02 -15.16
C ALA A 175 -7.15 6.09 -16.19
N ARG A 176 -7.16 5.76 -17.49
CA ARG A 176 -6.96 6.75 -18.57
C ARG A 176 -8.09 7.78 -18.64
N GLU A 177 -9.34 7.35 -18.51
CA GLU A 177 -10.50 8.25 -18.44
C GLU A 177 -10.38 9.20 -17.23
N ALA A 178 -10.07 8.66 -16.06
CA ALA A 178 -9.88 9.43 -14.83
C ALA A 178 -8.72 10.45 -14.95
N LEU A 179 -7.64 10.09 -15.66
CA LEU A 179 -6.51 10.97 -15.91
C LEU A 179 -6.87 12.15 -16.84
N VAL A 180 -7.66 11.89 -17.89
CA VAL A 180 -8.10 12.92 -18.85
C VAL A 180 -9.04 13.93 -18.20
N ALA A 181 -9.91 13.49 -17.28
CA ALA A 181 -10.82 14.37 -16.55
C ALA A 181 -10.09 15.48 -15.77
N GLY A 182 -8.81 15.28 -15.44
CA GLY A 182 -7.95 16.28 -14.83
C GLY A 182 -8.28 16.53 -13.35
N GLY A 183 -7.26 16.92 -12.57
CA GLY A 183 -7.44 17.25 -11.16
C GLY A 183 -6.12 17.19 -10.37
N SER A 184 -6.18 17.57 -9.10
CA SER A 184 -5.02 17.53 -8.18
C SER A 184 -4.42 16.14 -7.98
N ASN A 185 -5.14 15.08 -8.39
CA ASN A 185 -4.77 13.68 -8.20
C ASN A 185 -4.10 13.06 -9.42
N ALA A 186 -3.81 13.83 -10.48
CA ALA A 186 -3.22 13.30 -11.72
C ALA A 186 -1.94 12.49 -11.47
N GLY A 187 -1.07 12.91 -10.54
CA GLY A 187 0.13 12.16 -10.19
C GLY A 187 -0.15 10.81 -9.52
N THR A 188 -1.19 10.70 -8.69
CA THR A 188 -1.61 9.41 -8.11
C THR A 188 -2.15 8.49 -9.20
N ILE A 189 -3.03 9.02 -10.07
CA ILE A 189 -3.59 8.25 -11.19
C ILE A 189 -2.48 7.73 -12.12
N GLN A 190 -1.48 8.56 -12.42
CA GLN A 190 -0.34 8.15 -13.26
C GLN A 190 0.51 7.06 -12.61
N ASN A 191 0.73 7.14 -11.30
CA ASN A 191 1.43 6.10 -10.56
C ASN A 191 0.65 4.77 -10.61
N ASP A 192 -0.66 4.80 -10.36
CA ASP A 192 -1.49 3.59 -10.34
C ASP A 192 -1.60 2.98 -11.73
N LEU A 193 -1.75 3.82 -12.77
CA LEU A 193 -1.72 3.39 -14.16
C LEU A 193 -0.37 2.75 -14.53
N SER A 194 0.76 3.29 -14.03
CA SER A 194 2.07 2.67 -14.21
C SER A 194 2.13 1.27 -13.60
N THR A 195 1.56 1.08 -12.40
CA THR A 195 1.50 -0.23 -11.74
C THR A 195 0.62 -1.21 -12.51
N MET A 196 -0.56 -0.77 -13.00
CA MET A 196 -1.43 -1.60 -13.84
C MET A 196 -0.72 -2.10 -15.11
N TYR A 197 0.05 -1.23 -15.77
CA TYR A 197 0.86 -1.64 -16.92
C TYR A 197 1.96 -2.63 -16.55
N LEU A 198 2.60 -2.46 -15.39
CA LEU A 198 3.59 -3.39 -14.89
C LEU A 198 2.97 -4.77 -14.59
N SER A 199 1.85 -4.82 -13.86
CA SER A 199 1.13 -6.07 -13.57
C SER A 199 0.71 -6.78 -14.87
N LYS A 200 0.26 -6.01 -15.87
CA LYS A 200 -0.06 -6.55 -17.20
C LYS A 200 1.18 -7.13 -17.89
N TYR A 201 2.29 -6.42 -17.89
CA TYR A 201 3.56 -6.93 -18.43
C TYR A 201 4.01 -8.20 -17.70
N GLU A 202 3.85 -8.29 -16.38
CA GLU A 202 4.30 -9.44 -15.61
C GLU A 202 3.64 -10.75 -16.03
N LYS A 203 2.39 -10.71 -16.52
CA LYS A 203 1.71 -11.89 -17.06
C LYS A 203 1.85 -12.02 -18.58
N ASP A 204 1.65 -10.95 -19.33
CA ASP A 204 1.61 -11.01 -20.80
C ASP A 204 3.02 -10.97 -21.45
N LYS A 205 4.03 -10.50 -20.72
CA LYS A 205 5.43 -10.29 -21.16
C LYS A 205 5.57 -9.40 -22.40
N ARG A 206 4.61 -8.50 -22.63
CA ARG A 206 4.62 -7.54 -23.74
C ARG A 206 5.45 -6.30 -23.39
N LEU A 207 6.55 -6.09 -24.12
CA LEU A 207 7.47 -5.00 -23.85
C LEU A 207 6.82 -3.62 -23.96
N GLU A 208 5.78 -3.46 -24.79
CA GLU A 208 5.07 -2.17 -24.90
C GLU A 208 4.39 -1.78 -23.59
N ASP A 209 3.84 -2.75 -22.85
CA ASP A 209 3.21 -2.48 -21.55
C ASP A 209 4.27 -2.03 -20.53
N LEU A 210 5.44 -2.67 -20.53
CA LEU A 210 6.56 -2.26 -19.67
C LEU A 210 7.09 -0.87 -20.01
N GLU A 211 7.15 -0.52 -21.29
CA GLU A 211 7.61 0.80 -21.74
C GLU A 211 6.65 1.91 -21.31
N GLU A 212 5.34 1.67 -21.35
CA GLU A 212 4.36 2.61 -20.80
C GLU A 212 4.46 2.74 -19.28
N ALA A 213 4.69 1.65 -18.53
CA ALA A 213 4.95 1.71 -17.09
C ALA A 213 6.21 2.57 -16.78
N LEU A 214 7.31 2.34 -17.48
CA LEU A 214 8.55 3.11 -17.29
C LEU A 214 8.39 4.60 -17.61
N LYS A 215 7.60 4.92 -18.64
CA LYS A 215 7.30 6.29 -19.04
C LYS A 215 6.44 7.01 -18.00
N LEU A 216 5.36 6.38 -17.54
CA LEU A 216 4.45 6.94 -16.53
C LEU A 216 5.14 7.11 -15.18
N SER A 217 5.85 6.08 -14.70
CA SER A 217 6.62 6.15 -13.46
C SER A 217 7.73 7.21 -13.51
N LYS A 218 8.34 7.45 -14.67
CA LYS A 218 9.32 8.54 -14.83
C LYS A 218 8.66 9.89 -14.65
N VAL A 219 7.57 10.14 -15.38
CA VAL A 219 6.85 11.42 -15.36
C VAL A 219 6.39 11.74 -13.95
N VAL A 220 5.79 10.79 -13.24
CA VAL A 220 5.32 11.04 -11.87
C VAL A 220 6.47 11.34 -10.91
N VAL A 221 7.59 10.60 -10.97
CA VAL A 221 8.77 10.85 -10.13
C VAL A 221 9.36 12.23 -10.41
N ASP A 222 9.51 12.61 -11.69
CA ASP A 222 10.11 13.89 -12.08
C ASP A 222 9.24 15.11 -11.66
N MET A 223 7.93 14.92 -11.49
CA MET A 223 7.00 15.96 -11.03
C MET A 223 6.78 15.96 -9.50
N THR A 224 7.27 14.95 -8.79
CA THR A 224 7.07 14.84 -7.34
C THR A 224 8.13 15.65 -6.60
N ALA A 225 7.72 16.53 -5.68
CA ALA A 225 8.64 17.30 -4.87
C ALA A 225 9.46 16.40 -3.93
N GLU A 226 10.68 16.83 -3.58
CA GLU A 226 11.60 16.05 -2.74
C GLU A 226 11.11 15.81 -1.31
N ASP A 227 10.16 16.60 -0.83
CA ASP A 227 9.54 16.51 0.48
C ASP A 227 8.12 15.92 0.44
N ASP A 228 7.65 15.47 -0.72
CA ASP A 228 6.34 14.81 -0.86
C ASP A 228 6.38 13.41 -0.22
N PRO A 229 5.48 13.10 0.74
CA PRO A 229 5.41 11.79 1.39
C PRO A 229 5.22 10.60 0.45
N ARG A 230 4.73 10.83 -0.77
CA ARG A 230 4.51 9.76 -1.77
C ARG A 230 5.76 9.47 -2.61
N LEU A 231 6.81 10.29 -2.51
CA LEU A 231 8.03 10.14 -3.30
C LEU A 231 8.71 8.76 -3.08
N PRO A 232 8.89 8.26 -1.84
CA PRO A 232 9.47 6.94 -1.60
C PRO A 232 8.75 5.81 -2.36
N THR A 233 7.42 5.75 -2.25
CA THR A 233 6.60 4.72 -2.93
C THR A 233 6.64 4.86 -4.45
N ARG A 234 6.61 6.09 -4.98
CA ARG A 234 6.72 6.33 -6.44
C ARG A 234 8.08 5.88 -6.99
N LEU A 235 9.16 6.11 -6.24
CA LEU A 235 10.49 5.63 -6.60
C LEU A 235 10.57 4.10 -6.53
N LEU A 236 9.97 3.47 -5.51
CA LEU A 236 9.89 2.02 -5.40
C LEU A 236 9.16 1.38 -6.59
N ASN A 237 8.00 1.93 -6.98
CA ASN A 237 7.24 1.46 -8.14
C ASN A 237 8.04 1.60 -9.44
N ARG A 238 8.75 2.72 -9.61
CA ARG A 238 9.67 2.93 -10.73
C ARG A 238 10.79 1.89 -10.74
N ALA A 239 11.41 1.61 -9.58
CA ALA A 239 12.47 0.62 -9.46
C ALA A 239 11.99 -0.79 -9.83
N ASN A 240 10.77 -1.17 -9.47
CA ASN A 240 10.16 -2.43 -9.89
C ASN A 240 10.04 -2.54 -11.42
N ALA A 241 9.60 -1.47 -12.10
CA ALA A 241 9.56 -1.43 -13.56
C ALA A 241 10.97 -1.51 -14.20
N LEU A 242 11.98 -0.86 -13.61
CA LEU A 242 13.37 -0.93 -14.09
C LEU A 242 13.97 -2.33 -13.92
N LYS A 243 13.72 -2.99 -12.77
CA LYS A 243 14.08 -4.39 -12.53
C LYS A 243 13.42 -5.31 -13.56
N ALA A 244 12.14 -5.11 -13.85
CA ALA A 244 11.41 -5.86 -14.86
C ALA A 244 12.04 -5.69 -16.25
N ARG A 245 12.56 -4.49 -16.58
CA ARG A 245 13.28 -4.21 -17.83
C ARG A 245 14.63 -4.92 -17.89
N TYR A 246 15.39 -4.91 -16.79
CA TYR A 246 16.60 -5.72 -16.68
C TYR A 246 16.29 -7.20 -16.94
N GLY A 247 15.25 -7.76 -16.34
CA GLY A 247 14.87 -9.16 -16.57
C GLY A 247 14.47 -9.49 -18.03
N SER A 248 14.09 -8.49 -18.84
CA SER A 248 13.72 -8.68 -20.24
C SER A 248 14.88 -8.59 -21.23
N LEU A 249 15.88 -7.76 -20.95
CA LEU A 249 16.99 -7.45 -21.88
C LEU A 249 18.37 -7.86 -21.34
N GLU A 250 18.49 -8.09 -20.03
CA GLU A 250 19.72 -8.37 -19.28
C GLU A 250 20.84 -7.32 -19.46
N GLU A 251 20.50 -6.10 -19.87
CA GLU A 251 21.49 -5.03 -20.01
C GLU A 251 21.80 -4.40 -18.65
N ILE A 252 23.09 -4.38 -18.29
CA ILE A 252 23.58 -3.91 -16.98
C ILE A 252 23.14 -2.48 -16.62
N LYS A 253 22.97 -1.61 -17.62
CA LYS A 253 22.50 -0.23 -17.42
C LYS A 253 21.15 -0.16 -16.69
N TRP A 254 20.28 -1.16 -16.86
CA TRP A 254 18.97 -1.19 -16.21
C TRP A 254 19.08 -1.58 -14.73
N ILE A 255 20.01 -2.47 -14.37
CA ILE A 255 20.25 -2.79 -12.96
C ILE A 255 20.92 -1.62 -12.23
N GLU A 256 21.83 -0.91 -12.90
CA GLU A 256 22.47 0.30 -12.35
C GLU A 256 21.44 1.42 -12.09
N GLU A 257 20.54 1.67 -13.05
CA GLU A 257 19.46 2.65 -12.87
C GLU A 257 18.45 2.20 -11.79
N THR A 258 18.22 0.89 -11.63
CA THR A 258 17.40 0.33 -10.54
C THR A 258 18.01 0.65 -9.19
N ILE A 259 19.31 0.34 -8.99
CA ILE A 259 20.04 0.59 -7.75
C ILE A 259 20.01 2.08 -7.41
N LYS A 260 20.35 2.95 -8.38
CA LYS A 260 20.32 4.40 -8.19
C LYS A 260 18.94 4.92 -7.79
N THR A 261 17.87 4.39 -8.39
CA THR A 261 16.50 4.76 -8.06
C THR A 261 16.14 4.31 -6.63
N LEU A 262 16.62 3.14 -6.20
CA LEU A 262 16.39 2.60 -4.87
C LEU A 262 17.18 3.33 -3.78
N GLU A 263 18.42 3.72 -4.03
CA GLU A 263 19.21 4.56 -3.10
C GLU A 263 18.52 5.92 -2.86
N LYS A 264 17.94 6.51 -3.92
CA LYS A 264 17.11 7.71 -3.79
C LYS A 264 15.83 7.42 -2.98
N ALA A 265 15.19 6.27 -3.21
CA ALA A 265 14.00 5.85 -2.48
C ALA A 265 14.31 5.68 -0.98
N GLU A 266 15.42 5.02 -0.66
CA GLU A 266 15.91 4.78 0.71
C GLU A 266 16.15 6.11 1.42
N SER A 267 16.89 7.02 0.78
CA SER A 267 17.19 8.35 1.32
C SER A 267 15.91 9.15 1.61
N SER A 268 14.94 9.07 0.70
CA SER A 268 13.63 9.73 0.85
C SER A 268 12.81 9.10 1.98
N ALA A 269 12.74 7.77 2.03
CA ALA A 269 11.99 7.02 3.04
C ALA A 269 12.50 7.33 4.46
N ARG A 270 13.83 7.31 4.66
CA ARG A 270 14.44 7.63 5.96
C ARG A 270 14.16 9.06 6.43
N LYS A 271 13.97 10.00 5.49
CA LYS A 271 13.73 11.42 5.79
C LYS A 271 12.26 11.73 6.06
N ILE A 272 11.35 11.10 5.32
CA ILE A 272 9.95 11.51 5.25
C ILE A 272 9.02 10.46 5.86
N ASP A 273 9.11 9.22 5.38
CA ASP A 273 8.22 8.12 5.75
C ASP A 273 8.91 6.76 5.54
N ALA A 274 9.21 6.08 6.64
CA ALA A 274 9.89 4.79 6.65
C ALA A 274 8.96 3.60 6.35
N SER A 275 7.67 3.81 6.10
CA SER A 275 6.68 2.73 5.93
C SER A 275 7.03 1.73 4.82
N CYS A 276 7.69 2.20 3.75
CA CYS A 276 8.11 1.36 2.62
C CYS A 276 9.62 1.02 2.61
N LEU A 277 10.35 1.42 3.66
CA LEU A 277 11.80 1.20 3.76
C LEU A 277 12.17 -0.29 3.71
N PRO A 278 11.48 -1.23 4.38
CA PRO A 278 11.83 -2.66 4.30
C PRO A 278 11.74 -3.21 2.87
N GLN A 279 10.72 -2.81 2.10
CA GLN A 279 10.55 -3.24 0.70
C GLN A 279 11.63 -2.64 -0.20
N ILE A 280 12.00 -1.38 0.03
CA ILE A 280 13.10 -0.72 -0.68
C ILE A 280 14.41 -1.45 -0.43
N LEU A 281 14.75 -1.71 0.84
CA LEU A 281 15.98 -2.40 1.24
C LEU A 281 16.05 -3.83 0.68
N SER A 282 14.94 -4.57 0.74
CA SER A 282 14.84 -5.91 0.16
C SER A 282 15.10 -5.91 -1.35
N LEU A 283 14.53 -4.94 -2.06
CA LEU A 283 14.72 -4.82 -3.50
C LEU A 283 16.14 -4.35 -3.86
N LEU A 284 16.72 -3.45 -3.06
CA LEU A 284 18.09 -2.96 -3.22
C LEU A 284 19.10 -4.09 -3.01
N ALA A 285 18.93 -4.92 -1.97
CA ALA A 285 19.76 -6.10 -1.73
C ALA A 285 19.74 -7.07 -2.92
N LYS A 286 18.55 -7.37 -3.45
CA LYS A 286 18.38 -8.21 -4.64
C LYS A 286 19.07 -7.60 -5.86
N ALA A 287 18.96 -6.28 -6.06
CA ALA A 287 19.55 -5.59 -7.21
C ALA A 287 21.08 -5.53 -7.15
N LEU A 288 21.65 -5.25 -5.97
CA LEU A 288 23.08 -5.27 -5.71
C LEU A 288 23.67 -6.66 -5.93
N TYR A 289 23.02 -7.71 -5.43
CA TYR A 289 23.43 -9.09 -5.70
C TYR A 289 23.42 -9.43 -7.20
N VAL A 290 22.40 -9.00 -7.94
CA VAL A 290 22.35 -9.19 -9.39
C VAL A 290 23.53 -8.48 -10.08
N ARG A 291 23.87 -7.24 -9.69
CA ARG A 291 25.04 -6.54 -10.24
C ARG A 291 26.34 -7.25 -9.88
N PHE A 292 26.46 -7.75 -8.64
CA PHE A 292 27.57 -8.58 -8.19
C PHE A 292 27.79 -9.81 -9.09
N THR A 293 26.74 -10.57 -9.41
CA THR A 293 26.89 -11.77 -10.26
C THR A 293 27.46 -11.48 -11.65
N ARG A 294 27.38 -10.23 -12.12
CA ARG A 294 27.90 -9.79 -13.42
C ARG A 294 29.28 -9.13 -13.31
N ALA A 295 29.48 -8.27 -12.33
CA ALA A 295 30.69 -7.46 -12.18
C ALA A 295 31.73 -8.05 -11.20
N ARG A 296 31.31 -8.97 -10.32
CA ARG A 296 32.10 -9.62 -9.25
C ARG A 296 32.81 -8.62 -8.32
N THR A 297 32.15 -7.51 -8.02
CA THR A 297 32.67 -6.46 -7.12
C THR A 297 32.30 -6.72 -5.66
N SER A 298 33.30 -6.83 -4.78
CA SER A 298 33.14 -7.09 -3.33
C SER A 298 32.24 -6.07 -2.62
N ALA A 299 32.29 -4.79 -3.01
CA ALA A 299 31.39 -3.76 -2.49
C ALA A 299 29.89 -4.08 -2.67
N ASP A 300 29.50 -4.72 -3.78
CA ASP A 300 28.10 -5.01 -4.06
C ASP A 300 27.54 -6.13 -3.18
N ILE A 301 28.34 -7.17 -2.92
CA ILE A 301 27.89 -8.30 -2.09
C ILE A 301 27.82 -7.92 -0.61
N LEU A 302 28.75 -7.08 -0.14
CA LEU A 302 28.73 -6.53 1.22
C LEU A 302 27.52 -5.60 1.40
N ALA A 303 27.26 -4.70 0.45
CA ALA A 303 26.09 -3.85 0.48
C ALA A 303 24.77 -4.66 0.40
N ALA A 304 24.73 -5.74 -0.40
CA ALA A 304 23.57 -6.62 -0.46
C ALA A 304 23.28 -7.29 0.90
N LEU A 305 24.32 -7.74 1.61
CA LEU A 305 24.20 -8.33 2.95
C LEU A 305 23.69 -7.30 3.97
N GLU A 306 24.27 -6.10 3.98
CA GLU A 306 23.86 -5.01 4.88
C GLU A 306 22.37 -4.68 4.69
N LYS A 307 21.97 -4.37 3.45
CA LYS A 307 20.57 -3.98 3.15
C LYS A 307 19.59 -5.12 3.40
N GLY A 308 19.96 -6.36 3.09
CA GLY A 308 19.09 -7.51 3.32
C GLY A 308 18.89 -7.82 4.81
N ARG A 309 19.93 -7.65 5.64
CA ARG A 309 19.85 -7.79 7.11
C ARG A 309 18.98 -6.70 7.72
N GLU A 310 19.22 -5.45 7.34
CA GLU A 310 18.39 -4.33 7.81
C GLU A 310 16.92 -4.52 7.41
N ALA A 311 16.64 -5.00 6.19
CA ALA A 311 15.28 -5.33 5.78
C ALA A 311 14.65 -6.41 6.68
N LEU A 312 15.39 -7.45 7.05
CA LEU A 312 14.88 -8.52 7.92
C LEU A 312 14.62 -8.04 9.34
N ASP A 313 15.49 -7.20 9.90
CA ASP A 313 15.33 -6.63 11.25
C ASP A 313 14.06 -5.75 11.34
N MET A 314 13.62 -5.20 10.21
CA MET A 314 12.40 -4.41 10.12
C MET A 314 11.14 -5.22 9.77
N ILE A 315 11.26 -6.44 9.24
CA ILE A 315 10.11 -7.29 8.89
C ILE A 315 9.70 -8.08 10.13
N ASP A 316 8.49 -7.78 10.64
CA ASP A 316 7.87 -8.52 11.74
C ASP A 316 7.70 -10.01 11.37
N ASP A 317 7.95 -10.89 12.35
CA ASP A 317 8.30 -12.31 12.14
C ASP A 317 7.21 -13.14 11.42
N ASP A 318 5.93 -12.74 11.49
CA ASP A 318 4.79 -13.57 11.08
C ASP A 318 4.02 -13.09 9.82
N LEU A 319 4.20 -11.86 9.32
CA LEU A 319 3.31 -11.28 8.30
C LEU A 319 3.81 -11.37 6.84
N SER A 320 5.11 -11.59 6.60
CA SER A 320 5.63 -11.77 5.24
C SER A 320 6.59 -12.95 5.13
N HIS A 321 6.05 -14.15 5.35
CA HIS A 321 6.84 -15.39 5.37
C HIS A 321 7.61 -15.63 4.06
N ASP A 322 7.02 -15.29 2.91
CA ASP A 322 7.65 -15.49 1.61
C ASP A 322 8.76 -14.47 1.30
N ASP A 323 8.59 -13.18 1.63
CA ASP A 323 9.65 -12.19 1.45
C ASP A 323 10.81 -12.46 2.40
N ARG A 324 10.51 -12.81 3.65
CA ARG A 324 11.51 -13.16 4.66
C ARG A 324 12.30 -14.39 4.26
N LYS A 325 11.62 -15.46 3.82
CA LYS A 325 12.27 -16.68 3.31
C LYS A 325 13.14 -16.39 2.09
N THR A 326 12.67 -15.53 1.19
CA THR A 326 13.43 -15.10 0.01
C THR A 326 14.67 -14.31 0.42
N LEU A 327 14.56 -13.42 1.40
CA LEU A 327 15.69 -12.66 1.95
C LEU A 327 16.70 -13.55 2.68
N HIS A 328 16.25 -14.46 3.53
CA HIS A 328 17.12 -15.44 4.19
C HIS A 328 17.91 -16.27 3.17
N LYS A 329 17.24 -16.76 2.12
CA LYS A 329 17.90 -17.49 1.04
C LYS A 329 18.95 -16.61 0.33
N LEU A 330 18.60 -15.36 0.03
CA LEU A 330 19.53 -14.42 -0.60
C LEU A 330 20.75 -14.16 0.29
N LEU A 331 20.55 -13.86 1.57
CA LEU A 331 21.63 -13.58 2.53
C LEU A 331 22.54 -14.78 2.74
N HIS A 332 21.97 -15.99 2.78
CA HIS A 332 22.75 -17.22 2.83
C HIS A 332 23.67 -17.34 1.61
N THR A 333 23.13 -17.18 0.40
CA THR A 333 23.92 -17.23 -0.84
C THR A 333 24.98 -16.11 -0.88
N CYS A 334 24.62 -14.87 -0.50
CA CYS A 334 25.58 -13.77 -0.43
C CYS A 334 26.71 -14.07 0.58
N SER A 335 26.40 -14.71 1.70
CA SER A 335 27.41 -15.05 2.72
C SER A 335 28.37 -16.14 2.23
N GLU A 336 27.88 -17.13 1.48
CA GLU A 336 28.73 -18.17 0.88
C GLU A 336 29.67 -17.57 -0.18
N GLU A 337 29.13 -16.77 -1.10
CA GLU A 337 29.93 -16.15 -2.17
C GLU A 337 30.90 -15.08 -1.63
N ALA A 338 30.57 -14.38 -0.55
CA ALA A 338 31.48 -13.44 0.10
C ALA A 338 32.68 -14.15 0.74
N ARG A 339 32.47 -15.31 1.39
CA ARG A 339 33.56 -16.13 1.95
C ARG A 339 34.50 -16.69 0.90
N GLU A 340 33.98 -17.01 -0.30
CA GLU A 340 34.83 -17.45 -1.41
C GLU A 340 35.79 -16.32 -1.82
N LEU A 341 35.30 -15.08 -1.87
CA LEU A 341 36.09 -13.90 -2.22
C LEU A 341 37.03 -13.44 -1.09
N GLU A 342 36.73 -13.74 0.18
CA GLU A 342 37.57 -13.39 1.34
C GLU A 342 38.99 -14.00 1.24
N ASN A 343 39.11 -15.12 0.54
CA ASN A 343 40.41 -15.74 0.24
C ASN A 343 41.26 -14.91 -0.75
N ASP A 344 40.62 -14.06 -1.55
CA ASP A 344 41.22 -13.33 -2.67
C ASP A 344 41.23 -11.79 -2.52
N ASP A 345 40.40 -11.21 -1.64
CA ASP A 345 40.19 -9.75 -1.48
C ASP A 345 40.37 -9.27 -0.02
N GLU A 346 41.20 -8.25 0.20
CA GLU A 346 41.48 -7.67 1.53
C GLU A 346 40.31 -6.87 2.10
N GLU A 347 39.49 -6.24 1.25
CA GLU A 347 38.36 -5.39 1.68
C GLU A 347 37.27 -6.21 2.41
N ILE A 348 37.17 -7.49 2.07
CA ILE A 348 36.23 -8.44 2.68
C ILE A 348 36.74 -8.94 4.05
N ARG A 349 38.06 -9.08 4.23
CA ARG A 349 38.66 -9.54 5.50
C ARG A 349 38.53 -8.52 6.63
N GLU A 350 38.48 -7.22 6.29
CA GLU A 350 38.29 -6.14 7.26
C GLU A 350 36.82 -5.88 7.59
N GLY A 351 35.89 -6.28 6.70
CA GLY A 351 34.45 -6.27 6.97
C GLY A 351 34.10 -7.39 7.95
N ASP A 352 33.42 -7.04 9.06
CA ASP A 352 33.03 -7.98 10.12
C ASP A 352 31.96 -8.95 9.60
N ILE A 353 32.36 -9.95 8.80
CA ILE A 353 31.48 -11.04 8.34
C ILE A 353 31.28 -12.01 9.51
N ARG A 354 30.60 -11.53 10.56
CA ARG A 354 29.93 -12.44 11.48
C ARG A 354 28.75 -13.04 10.74
N VAL A 355 29.00 -14.22 10.17
CA VAL A 355 27.96 -15.10 9.67
C VAL A 355 27.33 -15.80 10.87
N GLU A 356 26.37 -15.14 11.49
CA GLU A 356 25.28 -15.84 12.16
C GLU A 356 24.04 -15.54 11.32
N VAL A 357 23.48 -16.59 10.73
CA VAL A 357 22.20 -16.59 10.00
C VAL A 357 21.09 -16.94 10.98
#